data_AF-A0A2M9P767-F1
#
_entry.id   AF-A0A2M9P767-F1
#
_cell.length_a   1.000
_cell.length_b   1.000
_cell.length_c   1.000
_cell.angle_alpha   90.00
_cell.angle_beta   90.00
_cell.angle_gamma   90.00
#
_symmetry.space_group_name_H-M   'P 1'
#
loop_
_entity.id
_entity.type
_entity.pdbx_description
1 polymer ?
#
loop_
_entity_poly.entity_id
_entity_poly.type
_entity_poly.pdbx_seq_one_letter_code
_entity_poly.pdbx_strand_id
1 'polypeptide(L)'
;MISDIDFDYNGTQAPNTASWQLGQPFYVENAGGLVLDQLSIDGHRVNGYGTGTGLRIKGSTDVTVSNVEMNDFKIAMNVATSSNVTIKDNSITEMSQDGLYLGALNDVLIENNYIGDFNSATPTSPTN
;
A
#
# COMPACT_ATOMS: atom_id res chain seq x y z
N MET A 1 14.03 10.92 5.01
CA MET A 1 12.72 10.99 5.70
C MET A 1 11.79 11.78 4.82
N ILE A 2 10.61 11.24 4.56
CA ILE A 2 9.49 11.88 3.87
C ILE A 2 8.35 11.85 4.87
N SER A 3 7.80 13.01 5.23
CA SER A 3 6.73 13.11 6.23
C SER A 3 5.75 14.24 5.97
N ASP A 4 4.58 14.13 6.60
CA ASP A 4 3.54 15.16 6.66
C ASP A 4 3.01 15.56 5.27
N ILE A 5 2.87 14.55 4.40
CA ILE A 5 2.43 14.72 3.02
C ILE A 5 1.18 13.87 2.79
N ASP A 6 0.21 14.49 2.12
CA ASP A 6 -0.99 13.84 1.62
C ASP A 6 -0.79 13.49 0.13
N PHE A 7 -1.00 12.22 -0.18
CA PHE A 7 -0.87 11.61 -1.49
C PHE A 7 -2.23 11.13 -2.00
N ASP A 8 -3.02 12.07 -2.52
CA ASP A 8 -4.33 11.80 -3.09
C ASP A 8 -4.24 11.27 -4.54
N TYR A 9 -4.56 9.98 -4.73
CA TYR A 9 -4.66 9.37 -6.05
C TYR A 9 -6.11 9.38 -6.58
N ASN A 10 -6.51 10.50 -7.18
CA ASN A 10 -7.78 10.67 -7.90
C ASN A 10 -7.76 10.21 -9.38
N GLY A 11 -6.71 9.49 -9.81
CA GLY A 11 -6.43 9.26 -11.22
C GLY A 11 -7.47 8.40 -11.93
N THR A 12 -8.41 9.04 -12.66
CA THR A 12 -9.15 8.37 -13.74
C THR A 12 -8.18 8.16 -14.91
N GLN A 13 -7.56 7.00 -14.99
CA GLN A 13 -6.55 6.74 -16.02
C GLN A 13 -7.19 6.68 -17.42
N ALA A 14 -6.53 7.26 -18.42
CA ALA A 14 -7.00 7.25 -19.80
C ALA A 14 -7.14 5.79 -20.30
N PRO A 15 -8.09 5.49 -21.21
CA PRO A 15 -8.36 4.12 -21.68
C PRO A 15 -7.17 3.37 -22.29
N ASN A 16 -6.10 4.10 -22.64
CA ASN A 16 -4.88 3.61 -23.27
C ASN A 16 -3.68 3.54 -22.30
N THR A 17 -3.88 3.70 -20.99
CA THR A 17 -2.79 3.62 -20.02
C THR A 17 -2.22 2.22 -20.01
N ALA A 18 -0.89 2.11 -20.16
CA ALA A 18 -0.23 0.82 -20.29
C ALA A 18 -0.41 0.00 -18.99
N SER A 19 -0.55 -1.31 -19.12
CA SER A 19 -0.98 -2.17 -18.00
C SER A 19 -0.06 -2.19 -16.78
N TRP A 20 1.21 -1.78 -16.95
CA TRP A 20 2.21 -1.67 -15.88
C TRP A 20 2.20 -0.31 -15.17
N GLN A 21 1.49 0.68 -15.72
CA GLN A 21 1.18 1.97 -15.09
C GLN A 21 -0.18 1.93 -14.36
N LEU A 22 -0.94 0.84 -14.53
CA LEU A 22 -2.17 0.60 -13.80
C LEU A 22 -1.84 0.26 -12.34
N GLY A 23 -2.29 1.13 -11.44
CA GLY A 23 -2.48 0.77 -10.04
C GLY A 23 -1.20 0.59 -9.23
N GLN A 24 -0.22 1.49 -9.37
CA GLN A 24 0.91 1.66 -8.42
C GLN A 24 1.33 3.14 -8.41
N PRO A 25 0.51 4.07 -7.88
CA PRO A 25 0.78 5.50 -7.96
C PRO A 25 2.02 5.91 -7.15
N PHE A 26 2.38 5.15 -6.11
CA PHE A 26 3.54 5.44 -5.26
C PHE A 26 4.47 4.22 -5.20
N TYR A 27 5.75 4.43 -5.51
CA TYR A 27 6.74 3.36 -5.52
C TYR A 27 8.10 3.79 -4.96
N VAL A 28 8.71 2.86 -4.25
CA VAL A 28 10.10 2.88 -3.78
C VAL A 28 10.77 1.66 -4.38
N GLU A 29 11.66 1.87 -5.34
CA GLU A 29 12.40 0.76 -5.97
C GLU A 29 13.91 0.97 -5.87
N ASN A 30 14.63 -0.10 -5.51
CA ASN A 30 16.09 -0.11 -5.41
C ASN A 30 16.65 1.01 -4.50
N ALA A 31 15.99 1.23 -3.35
CA ALA A 31 16.35 2.27 -2.40
C ALA A 31 16.89 1.70 -1.08
N GLY A 32 17.61 2.54 -0.32
CA GLY A 32 18.20 2.21 0.97
C GLY A 32 18.02 3.33 1.99
N GLY A 33 17.74 3.00 3.26
CA GLY A 33 17.72 3.97 4.36
C GLY A 33 16.57 4.99 4.28
N LEU A 34 15.39 4.53 3.86
CA LEU A 34 14.22 5.38 3.66
C LEU A 34 13.26 5.29 4.85
N VAL A 35 12.71 6.44 5.24
CA VAL A 35 11.63 6.53 6.23
C VAL A 35 10.48 7.32 5.59
N LEU A 36 9.32 6.68 5.53
CA LEU A 36 8.03 7.25 5.19
C LEU A 36 7.23 7.34 6.49
N ASP A 37 6.91 8.54 6.96
CA ASP A 37 6.31 8.75 8.28
C ASP A 37 5.17 9.77 8.22
N GLN A 38 4.05 9.56 8.92
CA GLN A 38 2.96 10.55 8.99
C GLN A 38 2.46 10.96 7.60
N LEU A 39 2.04 9.97 6.81
CA LEU A 39 1.52 10.17 5.46
C LEU A 39 0.07 9.74 5.38
N SER A 40 -0.70 10.41 4.53
CA SER A 40 -1.98 9.88 4.03
C SER A 40 -1.79 9.48 2.57
N ILE A 41 -2.27 8.29 2.21
CA ILE A 41 -2.19 7.75 0.85
C ILE A 41 -3.58 7.24 0.48
N ASP A 42 -4.30 8.02 -0.30
CA ASP A 42 -5.70 7.77 -0.60
C ASP A 42 -5.88 7.21 -2.01
N GLY A 43 -6.70 6.15 -2.11
CA GLY A 43 -6.93 5.42 -3.35
C GLY A 43 -8.15 5.88 -4.14
N HIS A 44 -8.36 5.23 -5.29
CA HIS A 44 -9.50 5.49 -6.16
C HIS A 44 -10.46 4.30 -6.21
N ARG A 45 -11.75 4.58 -5.99
CA ARG A 45 -12.82 3.59 -6.09
C ARG A 45 -13.41 3.51 -7.49
N VAL A 46 -13.59 2.29 -7.99
CA VAL A 46 -14.40 1.99 -9.18
C VAL A 46 -15.56 1.10 -8.76
N ASN A 47 -16.79 1.53 -9.06
CA ASN A 47 -18.03 0.86 -8.64
C ASN A 47 -18.12 0.64 -7.11
N GLY A 48 -17.57 1.57 -6.32
CA GLY A 48 -17.60 1.51 -4.85
C GLY A 48 -16.46 0.71 -4.20
N TYR A 49 -15.54 0.15 -4.99
CA TYR A 49 -14.44 -0.68 -4.49
C TYR A 49 -13.09 -0.11 -4.87
N GLY A 50 -12.15 -0.16 -3.93
CA GLY A 50 -10.78 0.32 -4.15
C GLY A 50 -10.10 -0.38 -5.32
N THR A 51 -9.26 0.35 -6.04
CA THR A 51 -8.53 -0.17 -7.22
C THR A 51 -7.04 0.09 -7.14
N GLY A 52 -6.25 -0.70 -7.85
CA GLY A 52 -4.79 -0.57 -7.85
C GLY A 52 -4.11 -0.96 -6.54
N THR A 53 -2.79 -0.78 -6.49
CA THR A 53 -1.92 -0.95 -5.34
C THR A 53 -1.52 0.43 -4.84
N GLY A 54 -1.59 0.73 -3.55
CA GLY A 54 -1.22 2.04 -3.01
C GLY A 54 0.28 2.30 -3.07
N LEU A 55 1.04 1.60 -2.22
CA LEU A 55 2.49 1.74 -2.10
C LEU A 55 3.20 0.46 -2.53
N ARG A 56 4.13 0.59 -3.47
CA ARG A 56 5.07 -0.49 -3.82
C ARG A 56 6.45 -0.24 -3.19
N ILE A 57 7.01 -1.25 -2.54
CA ILE A 57 8.42 -1.28 -2.12
C ILE A 57 9.07 -2.50 -2.75
N LYS A 58 10.10 -2.31 -3.58
CA LYS A 58 10.77 -3.42 -4.24
C LYS A 58 12.29 -3.27 -4.30
N GLY A 59 13.03 -4.37 -4.14
CA GLY A 59 14.49 -4.35 -4.31
C GLY A 59 15.19 -3.45 -3.29
N SER A 60 14.56 -3.18 -2.14
CA SER A 60 14.99 -2.11 -1.23
C SER A 60 15.48 -2.68 0.10
N THR A 61 16.29 -1.91 0.82
CA THR A 61 16.80 -2.27 2.16
C THR A 61 16.58 -1.14 3.15
N ASP A 62 16.42 -1.45 4.44
CA ASP A 62 16.31 -0.45 5.51
C ASP A 62 15.19 0.57 5.23
N VAL A 63 13.98 0.07 5.00
CA VAL A 63 12.80 0.90 4.73
C VAL A 63 11.86 0.87 5.92
N THR A 64 11.49 2.03 6.45
CA THR A 64 10.47 2.18 7.49
C THR A 64 9.25 2.88 6.90
N VAL A 65 8.07 2.29 7.11
CA VAL A 65 6.77 2.90 6.85
C VAL A 65 6.03 2.98 8.19
N SER A 66 5.85 4.20 8.69
CA SER A 66 5.25 4.44 10.00
C SER A 66 4.19 5.52 10.01
N ASN A 67 3.19 5.37 10.89
CA ASN A 67 2.14 6.39 11.06
C ASN A 67 1.46 6.79 9.73
N VAL A 68 1.28 5.83 8.82
CA VAL A 68 0.65 6.05 7.52
C VAL A 68 -0.82 5.62 7.58
N GLU A 69 -1.68 6.44 6.98
CA GLU A 69 -3.07 6.10 6.69
C GLU A 69 -3.21 5.73 5.21
N MET A 70 -3.83 4.58 4.92
CA MET A 70 -4.10 4.13 3.55
C MET A 70 -5.53 3.61 3.41
N ASN A 71 -6.26 4.06 2.40
CA ASN A 71 -7.62 3.60 2.08
C ASN A 71 -7.83 3.42 0.56
N ASP A 72 -8.95 2.82 0.17
CA ASP A 72 -9.46 2.85 -1.21
C ASP A 72 -8.58 2.25 -2.32
N PHE A 73 -7.71 1.30 -1.95
CA PHE A 73 -6.95 0.50 -2.92
C PHE A 73 -7.51 -0.92 -3.05
N LYS A 74 -7.09 -1.61 -4.12
CA LYS A 74 -7.23 -3.07 -4.19
C LYS A 74 -6.20 -3.75 -3.29
N ILE A 75 -4.95 -3.28 -3.33
CA ILE A 75 -3.89 -3.71 -2.42
C ILE A 75 -3.31 -2.47 -1.75
N ALA A 76 -3.21 -2.39 -0.42
CA ALA A 76 -2.62 -1.19 0.18
C ALA A 76 -1.12 -1.10 -0.11
N MET A 77 -0.38 -2.12 0.32
CA MET A 77 1.08 -2.15 0.20
C MET A 77 1.58 -3.46 -0.41
N ASN A 78 2.47 -3.35 -1.39
CA ASN A 78 3.17 -4.47 -2.01
C ASN A 78 4.66 -4.37 -1.74
N VAL A 79 5.20 -5.27 -0.91
CA VAL A 79 6.63 -5.32 -0.57
C VAL A 79 7.24 -6.60 -1.14
N ALA A 80 8.23 -6.45 -2.03
CA ALA A 80 8.85 -7.57 -2.73
C ALA A 80 10.38 -7.49 -2.74
N THR A 81 11.07 -8.62 -2.60
CA THR A 81 12.53 -8.72 -2.83
C THR A 81 13.30 -7.66 -2.05
N SER A 82 13.06 -7.57 -0.74
CA SER A 82 13.58 -6.48 0.10
C SER A 82 14.06 -7.00 1.46
N SER A 83 14.92 -6.24 2.14
CA SER A 83 15.48 -6.61 3.44
C SER A 83 15.33 -5.50 4.49
N ASN A 84 15.24 -5.87 5.78
CA ASN A 84 15.12 -4.93 6.89
C ASN A 84 14.01 -3.89 6.67
N VAL A 85 12.78 -4.38 6.46
CA VAL A 85 11.60 -3.53 6.26
C VAL A 85 10.76 -3.48 7.53
N THR A 86 10.46 -2.29 8.01
CA THR A 86 9.57 -2.04 9.15
C THR A 86 8.28 -1.40 8.68
N ILE A 87 7.14 -2.01 9.01
CA ILE A 87 5.80 -1.50 8.76
C ILE A 87 5.12 -1.37 10.12
N LYS A 88 4.95 -0.15 10.64
CA LYS A 88 4.45 0.02 12.01
C LYS A 88 3.49 1.18 12.22
N ASP A 89 2.63 1.05 13.22
CA ASP A 89 1.75 2.14 13.67
C ASP A 89 0.88 2.72 12.53
N ASN A 90 0.57 1.91 11.49
CA ASN A 90 -0.21 2.34 10.32
C ASN A 90 -1.69 1.97 10.44
N SER A 91 -2.55 2.71 9.74
CA SER A 91 -3.98 2.40 9.57
C SER A 91 -4.28 2.11 8.10
N ILE A 92 -4.70 0.88 7.80
CA ILE A 92 -4.97 0.40 6.44
C ILE A 92 -6.42 -0.10 6.38
N THR A 93 -7.28 0.58 5.63
CA THR A 93 -8.73 0.34 5.66
C THR A 93 -9.34 0.25 4.26
N GLU A 94 -10.53 -0.34 4.14
CA GLU A 94 -11.34 -0.27 2.90
C GLU A 94 -10.67 -0.86 1.65
N MET A 95 -9.76 -1.81 1.85
CA MET A 95 -9.11 -2.52 0.76
C MET A 95 -10.08 -3.51 0.10
N SER A 96 -10.04 -3.59 -1.23
CA SER A 96 -10.88 -4.55 -1.97
C SER A 96 -10.26 -5.94 -2.17
N GLN A 97 -8.99 -6.10 -1.79
CA GLN A 97 -8.28 -7.37 -1.72
C GLN A 97 -7.35 -7.43 -0.49
N ASP A 98 -6.05 -7.21 -0.65
CA ASP A 98 -5.07 -7.44 0.42
C ASP A 98 -4.65 -6.12 1.08
N GLY A 99 -4.59 -6.07 2.41
CA GLY A 99 -3.93 -4.96 3.10
C GLY A 99 -2.43 -4.94 2.78
N LEU A 100 -1.75 -6.06 3.02
CA LEU A 100 -0.32 -6.23 2.74
C LEU A 100 -0.10 -7.43 1.82
N TYR A 101 0.64 -7.21 0.73
CA TYR A 101 1.08 -8.26 -0.19
C TYR A 101 2.61 -8.37 -0.14
N LEU A 102 3.11 -9.46 0.44
CA LEU A 102 4.51 -9.60 0.84
C LEU A 102 5.17 -10.81 0.16
N GLY A 103 6.37 -10.66 -0.39
CA GLY A 103 7.08 -11.76 -1.05
C GLY A 103 8.60 -11.60 -1.11
N ALA A 104 9.33 -12.70 -0.87
CA ALA A 104 10.80 -12.73 -0.90
C ALA A 104 11.43 -11.64 0.00
N LEU A 105 11.10 -11.67 1.29
CA LEU A 105 11.59 -10.70 2.28
C LEU A 105 12.58 -11.37 3.25
N ASN A 106 13.56 -10.59 3.71
CA ASN A 106 14.49 -10.98 4.77
C ASN A 106 14.47 -9.90 5.86
N ASP A 107 14.20 -10.28 7.11
CA ASP A 107 14.08 -9.36 8.26
C ASP A 107 12.96 -8.32 8.07
N VAL A 108 11.76 -8.69 8.48
CA VAL A 108 10.57 -7.84 8.42
C VAL A 108 9.93 -7.70 9.79
N LEU A 109 9.66 -6.47 10.19
CA LEU A 109 8.89 -6.12 11.38
C LEU A 109 7.55 -5.53 10.96
N ILE A 110 6.46 -6.13 11.46
CA ILE A 110 5.10 -5.62 11.28
C ILE A 110 4.49 -5.50 12.68
N GLU A 111 4.37 -4.28 13.20
CA GLU A 111 3.94 -4.04 14.57
C GLU A 111 2.90 -2.92 14.67
N ASN A 112 1.92 -3.05 15.57
CA ASN A 112 0.94 -2.01 15.89
C ASN A 112 0.16 -1.41 14.70
N ASN A 113 -0.05 -2.18 13.64
CA ASN A 113 -0.87 -1.73 12.51
C ASN A 113 -2.34 -2.11 12.72
N TYR A 114 -3.25 -1.23 12.33
CA TYR A 114 -4.66 -1.58 12.11
C TYR A 114 -4.86 -1.90 10.63
N ILE A 115 -5.39 -3.10 10.33
CA ILE A 115 -5.74 -3.52 8.96
C ILE A 115 -7.16 -4.04 8.99
N GLY A 116 -8.12 -3.30 8.42
CA GLY A 116 -9.54 -3.52 8.67
C GLY A 116 -10.46 -3.05 7.56
N ASP A 117 -11.77 -3.12 7.85
CA ASP A 117 -12.83 -2.55 7.01
C ASP A 117 -12.85 -3.04 5.56
N PHE A 118 -12.57 -4.32 5.33
CA PHE A 118 -12.52 -4.94 4.01
C PHE A 118 -13.75 -4.62 3.15
N ASN A 119 -13.54 -4.07 1.94
CA ASN A 119 -14.59 -3.61 1.04
C ASN A 119 -14.37 -4.11 -0.39
N SER A 120 -14.95 -5.27 -0.73
CA SER A 120 -14.77 -5.93 -2.03
C SER A 120 -16.08 -6.20 -2.76
N ALA A 121 -16.02 -6.24 -4.10
CA ALA A 121 -17.15 -6.58 -4.98
C ALA A 121 -17.57 -8.04 -4.86
N THR A 122 -16.62 -8.91 -4.51
CA THR A 122 -16.82 -10.35 -4.37
C THR A 122 -16.23 -10.81 -3.04
N PRO A 123 -16.79 -10.38 -1.90
CA PRO A 123 -16.27 -10.80 -0.62
C PRO A 123 -16.56 -12.30 -0.48
N THR A 124 -15.54 -13.13 -0.65
CA THR A 124 -15.59 -14.48 -0.09
C THR A 124 -15.40 -14.28 1.41
N SER A 125 -16.50 -14.21 2.17
CA SER A 125 -16.48 -13.86 3.60
C SER A 125 -15.28 -14.48 4.32
N PRO A 126 -14.46 -13.70 5.06
CA PRO A 126 -13.85 -14.24 6.25
C PRO A 126 -15.00 -14.39 7.24
N THR A 127 -15.61 -15.57 7.31
CA THR A 127 -16.50 -15.88 8.42
C THR A 127 -15.65 -15.88 9.68
N ASN A 128 -15.94 -14.96 10.61
CA ASN A 128 -15.45 -15.04 11.99
C ASN A 128 -15.75 -16.40 12.60
#